data_AF-A0A847GIT2-F1
#
_entry.id   AF-A0A847GIT2-F1
#
_cell.length_a   1.000
_cell.length_b   1.000
_cell.length_c   1.000
_cell.angle_alpha   90.00
_cell.angle_beta   90.00
_cell.angle_gamma   90.00
#
_symmetry.space_group_name_H-M   'P 1'
#
loop_
_entity.id
_entity.type
_entity.pdbx_description
1 polymer ?
#
loop_
_entity_poly.entity_id
_entity_poly.type
_entity_poly.pdbx_seq_one_letter_code
_entity_poly.pdbx_strand_id
1 'polypeptide(L)'
;SIQEDIDWVIGLNSSLTQFMNYTALPGTPLYNQVEAEGRLRGVPYRHQHGQGELVFDHPNFPNPADHARILKEAFRRKYVKGGPGVLNMALTAVQGVRRARADQQLRRKGGLAWNPETLRYEPSANPGPDRFMKQRILMMSRMAAILRPTLWAAFVYAPNNAARRKALAVMCLYRETLGAPKWSDRLAALGLVATGAVEYAKLHFNRLRGRESIVIQPPCRRTEYRHHDAVVDSEGVVRHMVGTIQAIAHEAVESVPEPDANAT
;
A
#
# COMPACT_ATOMS: atom_id res chain seq x y z
N SER A 1 -10.81 3.83 24.18
CA SER A 1 -11.98 3.10 23.63
C SER A 1 -11.82 2.94 22.13
N ILE A 2 -12.53 2.00 21.46
CA ILE A 2 -12.38 1.81 20.00
C ILE A 2 -12.65 3.09 19.19
N GLN A 3 -13.51 3.98 19.69
CA GLN A 3 -13.83 5.23 18.99
C GLN A 3 -12.71 6.27 19.11
N GLU A 4 -12.04 6.31 20.26
CA GLU A 4 -10.84 7.14 20.45
C GLU A 4 -9.71 6.67 19.54
N ASP A 5 -9.51 5.35 19.40
CA ASP A 5 -8.48 4.79 18.52
C ASP A 5 -8.76 5.13 17.05
N ILE A 6 -10.02 4.99 16.62
CA ILE A 6 -10.45 5.39 15.27
C ILE A 6 -10.19 6.89 15.06
N ASP A 7 -10.54 7.73 16.03
CA ASP A 7 -10.35 9.17 15.92
C ASP A 7 -8.88 9.59 15.90
N TRP A 8 -8.06 8.92 16.70
CA TRP A 8 -6.62 9.11 16.73
C TRP A 8 -5.98 8.70 15.40
N VAL A 9 -6.30 7.51 14.88
CA VAL A 9 -5.78 7.02 13.57
C VAL A 9 -6.20 7.94 12.42
N ILE A 10 -7.46 8.40 12.40
CA ILE A 10 -7.91 9.38 11.40
C ILE A 10 -7.15 10.72 11.59
N GLY A 11 -6.85 11.09 12.84
CA GLY A 11 -6.05 12.27 13.20
C GLY A 11 -4.63 12.25 12.64
N LEU A 12 -4.03 11.07 12.45
CA LEU A 12 -2.71 10.93 11.80
C LEU A 12 -2.71 11.39 10.34
N ASN A 13 -3.88 11.58 9.71
CA ASN A 13 -4.04 12.09 8.35
C ASN A 13 -3.20 11.31 7.32
N SER A 14 -3.11 10.00 7.50
CA SER A 14 -2.42 9.09 6.58
C SER A 14 -3.12 9.05 5.22
N SER A 15 -2.35 8.86 4.14
CA SER A 15 -2.92 8.86 2.79
C SER A 15 -3.93 7.73 2.61
N LEU A 16 -3.56 6.55 3.12
CA LEU A 16 -4.39 5.36 3.19
C LEU A 16 -4.49 4.94 4.65
N THR A 17 -5.70 4.54 5.05
CA THR A 17 -6.00 4.04 6.38
C THR A 17 -6.88 2.83 6.17
N GLN A 18 -6.51 1.72 6.81
CA GLN A 18 -7.28 0.49 6.78
C GLN A 18 -7.79 0.22 8.19
N PHE A 19 -9.09 -0.03 8.29
CA PHE A 19 -9.71 -0.57 9.48
C PHE A 19 -10.03 -2.03 9.17
N MET A 20 -9.61 -2.95 10.02
CA MET A 20 -9.86 -4.38 9.91
C MET A 20 -10.13 -4.92 11.30
N ASN A 21 -11.04 -5.89 11.39
CA ASN A 21 -11.18 -6.72 12.58
C ASN A 21 -10.04 -7.76 12.60
N TYR A 22 -9.77 -8.27 13.80
CA TYR A 22 -8.91 -9.43 13.95
C TYR A 22 -9.76 -10.69 13.85
N THR A 23 -9.44 -11.56 12.88
CA THR A 23 -10.18 -12.80 12.60
C THR A 23 -9.44 -13.98 13.21
N ALA A 24 -10.14 -14.78 14.02
CA ALA A 24 -9.63 -16.03 14.56
C ALA A 24 -9.56 -17.08 13.43
N LEU A 25 -8.37 -17.36 12.91
CA LEU A 25 -8.16 -18.33 11.84
C LEU A 25 -7.64 -19.66 12.39
N PRO A 26 -8.04 -20.82 11.82
CA PRO A 26 -7.56 -22.12 12.25
C PRO A 26 -6.03 -22.18 12.40
N GLY A 27 -5.56 -22.76 13.51
CA GLY A 27 -4.12 -22.86 13.82
C GLY A 27 -3.51 -21.61 14.48
N THR A 28 -4.28 -20.53 14.67
CA THR A 28 -3.82 -19.36 15.45
C THR A 28 -4.10 -19.51 16.94
N PRO A 29 -3.30 -18.89 17.83
CA PRO A 29 -3.58 -18.92 19.27
C PRO A 29 -4.97 -18.39 19.62
N LEU A 30 -5.43 -17.31 18.95
CA LEU A 30 -6.76 -16.77 19.18
C LEU A 30 -7.84 -17.79 18.83
N TYR A 31 -7.70 -18.51 17.71
CA TYR A 31 -8.65 -19.55 17.30
C TYR A 31 -8.74 -20.65 18.35
N ASN A 32 -7.60 -21.21 18.77
CA ASN A 32 -7.57 -22.27 19.77
C ASN A 32 -8.24 -21.83 21.08
N GLN A 33 -8.00 -20.58 21.48
CA GLN A 33 -8.63 -19.99 22.65
C GLN A 33 -10.16 -19.88 22.48
N VAL A 34 -10.64 -19.22 21.41
CA VAL A 34 -12.09 -19.03 21.23
C VAL A 34 -12.83 -20.33 20.92
N GLU A 35 -12.14 -21.33 20.38
CA GLU A 35 -12.65 -22.69 20.22
C GLU A 35 -12.82 -23.39 21.56
N ALA A 36 -11.78 -23.38 22.41
CA ALA A 36 -11.82 -23.96 23.75
C ALA A 36 -12.87 -23.29 24.65
N GLU A 37 -13.11 -21.99 24.46
CA GLU A 37 -14.15 -21.23 25.15
C GLU A 37 -15.56 -21.44 24.55
N GLY A 38 -15.70 -22.21 23.45
CA GLY A 38 -16.98 -22.47 22.80
C GLY A 38 -17.61 -21.24 22.13
N ARG A 39 -16.80 -20.24 21.75
CA ARG A 39 -17.23 -18.94 21.22
C ARG A 39 -17.13 -18.81 19.71
N LEU A 40 -16.61 -19.81 19.01
CA LEU A 40 -16.56 -19.81 17.55
C LEU A 40 -17.96 -19.81 16.93
N ARG A 41 -18.13 -19.07 15.84
CA ARG A 41 -19.37 -19.04 15.06
C ARG A 41 -19.20 -19.85 13.78
N GLY A 42 -20.26 -20.53 13.36
CA GLY A 42 -20.35 -21.30 12.11
C GLY A 42 -20.44 -20.42 10.85
N VAL A 43 -19.55 -19.45 10.68
CA VAL A 43 -19.53 -18.56 9.50
C VAL A 43 -18.87 -19.30 8.33
N PRO A 44 -19.50 -19.40 7.14
CA PRO A 44 -18.88 -20.03 5.98
C PRO A 44 -17.55 -19.35 5.61
N TYR A 45 -16.52 -20.11 5.23
CA TYR A 45 -15.18 -19.58 4.94
C TYR A 45 -15.16 -18.37 4.00
N ARG A 46 -16.00 -18.38 2.95
CA ARG A 46 -16.13 -17.25 2.01
C ARG A 46 -16.60 -15.94 2.65
N HIS A 47 -17.17 -16.00 3.85
CA HIS A 47 -17.68 -14.88 4.63
C HIS A 47 -16.78 -14.53 5.83
N GLN A 48 -15.71 -15.29 6.07
CA GLN A 48 -14.70 -15.01 7.11
C GLN A 48 -13.70 -13.92 6.66
N HIS A 49 -14.16 -12.90 5.94
CA HIS A 49 -13.35 -11.78 5.46
C HIS A 49 -13.41 -10.56 6.39
N GLY A 50 -14.20 -10.61 7.46
CA GLY A 50 -14.17 -9.59 8.51
C GLY A 50 -14.87 -8.27 8.19
N GLN A 51 -15.74 -8.24 7.17
CA GLN A 51 -16.54 -7.06 6.83
C GLN A 51 -18.04 -7.26 7.09
N GLY A 52 -18.46 -8.48 7.42
CA GLY A 52 -19.87 -8.88 7.59
C GLY A 52 -20.25 -9.04 9.07
N GLU A 53 -19.91 -10.18 9.67
CA GLU A 53 -19.96 -10.39 11.12
C GLU A 53 -18.62 -10.92 11.65
N LEU A 54 -18.40 -10.84 12.97
CA LEU A 54 -17.25 -11.49 13.60
C LEU A 54 -17.41 -13.01 13.52
N VAL A 55 -16.31 -13.74 13.39
CA VAL A 55 -16.29 -15.21 13.31
C VAL A 55 -16.36 -15.91 14.67
N PHE A 56 -16.48 -15.12 15.74
CA PHE A 56 -16.60 -15.58 17.11
C PHE A 56 -17.37 -14.53 17.93
N ASP A 57 -18.02 -14.95 19.01
CA ASP A 57 -18.71 -14.04 19.92
C ASP A 57 -17.67 -13.30 20.78
N HIS A 58 -17.75 -11.98 20.88
CA HIS A 58 -16.77 -11.17 21.62
C HIS A 58 -17.45 -10.48 22.82
N PRO A 59 -16.93 -10.54 24.06
CA PRO A 59 -17.59 -9.99 25.25
C PRO A 59 -17.98 -8.51 25.11
N ASN A 60 -17.10 -7.71 24.51
CA ASN A 60 -17.35 -6.28 24.25
C ASN A 60 -18.14 -5.99 22.96
N PHE A 61 -18.49 -7.01 22.18
CA PHE A 61 -19.38 -6.91 21.01
C PHE A 61 -20.48 -7.97 21.10
N PRO A 62 -21.49 -7.78 21.98
CA PRO A 62 -22.54 -8.77 22.21
C PRO A 62 -23.35 -9.11 20.96
N ASN A 63 -23.46 -8.15 20.04
CA ASN A 63 -23.99 -8.38 18.70
C ASN A 63 -22.84 -8.34 17.67
N PRO A 64 -22.41 -9.49 17.11
CA PRO A 64 -21.31 -9.55 16.15
C PRO A 64 -21.50 -8.73 14.87
N ALA A 65 -22.75 -8.40 14.50
CA ALA A 65 -23.04 -7.53 13.36
C ALA A 65 -22.74 -6.05 13.64
N ASP A 66 -22.65 -5.62 14.90
CA ASP A 66 -22.31 -4.23 15.23
C ASP A 66 -20.94 -3.81 14.71
N HIS A 67 -20.00 -4.76 14.61
CA HIS A 67 -18.66 -4.46 14.11
C HIS A 67 -18.70 -3.90 12.68
N ALA A 68 -19.59 -4.41 11.81
CA ALA A 68 -19.70 -3.94 10.43
C ALA A 68 -20.22 -2.50 10.35
N ARG A 69 -21.15 -2.15 11.24
CA ARG A 69 -21.62 -0.77 11.40
C ARG A 69 -20.49 0.16 11.84
N ILE A 70 -19.71 -0.25 12.85
CA ILE A 70 -18.56 0.52 13.35
C ILE A 70 -17.51 0.69 12.25
N LEU A 71 -17.20 -0.38 11.52
CA LEU A 71 -16.23 -0.38 10.43
C LEU A 71 -16.64 0.58 9.31
N LYS A 72 -17.90 0.48 8.86
CA LYS A 72 -18.49 1.36 7.84
C LYS A 72 -18.44 2.82 8.29
N GLU A 73 -18.75 3.09 9.55
CA GLU A 73 -18.70 4.44 10.10
C GLU A 73 -17.26 4.97 10.18
N ALA A 74 -16.29 4.16 10.58
CA ALA A 74 -14.87 4.54 10.58
C ALA A 74 -14.39 4.96 9.18
N PHE A 75 -14.71 4.17 8.15
CA PHE A 75 -14.39 4.53 6.76
C PHE A 75 -15.12 5.80 6.30
N ARG A 76 -16.39 5.97 6.67
CA ARG A 76 -17.15 7.18 6.35
C ARG A 76 -16.52 8.42 7.00
N ARG A 77 -16.19 8.35 8.30
CA ARG A 77 -15.53 9.45 9.03
C ARG A 77 -14.17 9.78 8.41
N LYS A 78 -13.36 8.78 8.06
CA LYS A 78 -12.09 8.97 7.36
C LYS A 78 -12.29 9.65 6.01
N TYR A 79 -13.28 9.23 5.23
CA TYR A 79 -13.60 9.81 3.92
C TYR A 79 -14.04 11.28 4.04
N VAL A 80 -14.93 11.58 4.99
CA VAL A 80 -15.41 12.95 5.23
C VAL A 80 -14.29 13.87 5.73
N LYS A 81 -13.47 13.42 6.70
CA LYS A 81 -12.40 14.23 7.29
C LYS A 81 -11.17 14.36 6.38
N GLY A 82 -10.68 13.25 5.84
CA GLY A 82 -9.46 13.20 5.04
C GLY A 82 -9.66 13.45 3.54
N GLY A 83 -10.89 13.32 3.05
CA GLY A 83 -11.23 13.31 1.64
C GLY A 83 -11.01 11.95 0.96
N PRO A 84 -11.21 11.88 -0.37
CA PRO A 84 -10.98 10.68 -1.16
C PRO A 84 -9.55 10.15 -1.02
N GLY A 85 -9.37 8.83 -0.89
CA GLY A 85 -8.04 8.22 -0.76
C GLY A 85 -7.13 8.56 -1.96
N VAL A 86 -7.69 8.54 -3.17
CA VAL A 86 -6.96 8.89 -4.40
C VAL A 86 -6.43 10.34 -4.38
N LEU A 87 -7.15 11.27 -3.75
CA LEU A 87 -6.71 12.64 -3.59
C LEU A 87 -5.48 12.71 -2.67
N ASN A 88 -5.47 11.94 -1.58
CA ASN A 88 -4.33 11.88 -0.67
C ASN A 88 -3.11 11.21 -1.33
N MET A 89 -3.33 10.13 -2.08
CA MET A 89 -2.27 9.48 -2.86
C MET A 89 -1.64 10.46 -3.85
N ALA A 90 -2.46 11.25 -4.56
CA ALA A 90 -1.97 12.26 -5.48
C ALA A 90 -1.14 13.33 -4.76
N LEU A 91 -1.61 13.83 -3.61
CA LEU A 91 -0.86 14.77 -2.76
C LEU A 91 0.51 14.20 -2.36
N THR A 92 0.55 12.98 -1.84
CA THR A 92 1.81 12.32 -1.45
C THR A 92 2.74 12.14 -2.64
N ALA A 93 2.22 11.71 -3.80
CA ALA A 93 3.02 11.49 -5.00
C ALA A 93 3.71 12.79 -5.47
N VAL A 94 2.97 13.90 -5.57
CA VAL A 94 3.54 15.17 -6.05
C VAL A 94 4.48 15.82 -5.01
N GLN A 95 4.18 15.69 -3.72
CA GLN A 95 5.09 16.13 -2.66
C GLN A 95 6.39 15.33 -2.68
N GLY A 96 6.32 14.02 -2.92
CA GLY A 96 7.48 13.15 -3.10
C GLY A 96 8.38 13.63 -4.24
N VAL A 97 7.80 14.03 -5.38
CA VAL A 97 8.56 14.59 -6.51
C VAL A 97 9.28 15.88 -6.11
N ARG A 98 8.60 16.82 -5.45
CA ARG A 98 9.22 18.07 -4.97
C ARG A 98 10.37 17.80 -4.03
N ARG A 99 10.16 16.92 -3.04
CA ARG A 99 11.18 16.56 -2.05
C ARG A 99 12.40 15.92 -2.71
N ALA A 100 12.18 14.97 -3.62
CA ALA A 100 13.28 14.30 -4.31
C ALA A 100 14.09 15.27 -5.18
N ARG A 101 13.45 16.24 -5.86
CA ARG A 101 14.15 17.28 -6.61
C ARG A 101 14.95 18.22 -5.71
N ALA A 102 14.38 18.64 -4.59
CA ALA A 102 15.07 19.49 -3.62
C ALA A 102 16.30 18.77 -3.03
N ASP A 103 16.15 17.50 -2.68
CA ASP A 103 17.22 16.64 -2.17
C ASP A 103 18.34 16.43 -3.21
N GLN A 104 18.00 16.18 -4.48
CA GLN A 104 18.99 16.14 -5.56
C GLN A 104 19.76 17.46 -5.71
N GLN A 105 19.07 18.60 -5.62
CA GLN A 105 19.71 19.92 -5.69
C GLN A 105 20.65 20.16 -4.50
N LEU A 106 20.24 19.76 -3.29
CA LEU A 106 21.05 19.88 -2.09
C LEU A 106 22.35 19.07 -2.22
N ARG A 107 22.24 17.81 -2.64
CA ARG A 107 23.40 16.93 -2.85
C ARG A 107 24.37 17.47 -3.90
N ARG A 108 23.83 17.98 -5.01
CA ARG A 108 24.64 18.63 -6.06
C ARG A 108 25.37 19.86 -5.52
N LYS A 109 24.70 20.70 -4.73
CA LYS A 109 25.33 21.89 -4.12
C LYS A 109 26.39 21.51 -3.09
N GLY A 110 26.17 20.43 -2.34
CA GLY A 110 27.13 19.92 -1.35
C GLY A 110 28.27 19.09 -1.94
N GLY A 111 28.37 18.95 -3.26
CA GLY A 111 29.40 18.13 -3.90
C GLY A 111 29.35 16.65 -3.50
N LEU A 112 28.16 16.14 -3.17
CA LEU A 112 27.98 14.77 -2.70
C LEU A 112 27.82 13.80 -3.86
N ALA A 113 28.53 12.68 -3.80
CA ALA A 113 28.38 11.54 -4.71
C ALA A 113 27.91 10.30 -3.94
N TRP A 114 27.19 9.40 -4.60
CA TRP A 114 26.80 8.12 -4.02
C TRP A 114 28.01 7.19 -3.91
N ASN A 115 28.29 6.69 -2.71
CA ASN A 115 29.29 5.67 -2.44
C ASN A 115 28.58 4.30 -2.26
N PRO A 116 28.83 3.30 -3.15
CA PRO A 116 28.19 2.00 -3.07
C PRO A 116 28.70 1.13 -1.92
N GLU A 117 29.91 1.36 -1.41
CA GLU A 117 30.50 0.57 -0.32
C GLU A 117 29.87 0.96 1.02
N THR A 118 29.62 2.25 1.23
CA THR A 118 29.02 2.77 2.47
C THR A 118 27.51 2.96 2.39
N LEU A 119 26.94 2.84 1.18
CA LEU A 119 25.52 3.09 0.86
C LEU A 119 25.05 4.49 1.28
N ARG A 120 25.93 5.48 1.12
CA ARG A 120 25.69 6.87 1.56
C ARG A 120 26.11 7.88 0.49
N TYR A 121 25.62 9.11 0.66
CA TYR A 121 26.11 10.26 -0.11
C TYR A 121 27.25 10.93 0.66
N GLU A 122 28.41 11.02 0.03
CA GLU A 122 29.65 11.51 0.64
C GLU A 122 30.29 12.61 -0.20
N PRO A 123 31.00 13.57 0.41
CA PRO A 123 31.76 14.57 -0.34
C PRO A 123 32.74 13.89 -1.29
N SER A 124 32.76 14.32 -2.55
CA SER A 124 33.67 13.81 -3.57
C SER A 124 34.42 14.97 -4.22
N ALA A 125 35.70 14.76 -4.55
CA ALA A 125 36.50 15.73 -5.30
C ALA A 125 35.97 15.93 -6.74
N ASN A 126 35.29 14.93 -7.30
CA ASN A 126 34.68 15.00 -8.64
C ASN A 126 33.27 14.37 -8.62
N PRO A 127 32.27 15.09 -8.09
CA PRO A 127 30.92 14.55 -7.97
C PRO A 127 30.28 14.43 -9.36
N GLY A 128 30.22 13.20 -9.87
CA GLY A 128 29.56 12.88 -11.14
C GLY A 128 28.03 13.06 -11.07
N PRO A 129 27.35 13.18 -12.22
CA PRO A 129 25.90 13.30 -12.26
C PRO A 129 25.21 12.03 -11.76
N ASP A 130 24.34 12.15 -10.75
CA ASP A 130 23.55 11.03 -10.21
C ASP A 130 22.41 10.63 -11.18
N ARG A 131 22.72 9.69 -12.06
CA ARG A 131 21.79 9.15 -13.07
C ARG A 131 20.62 8.41 -12.44
N PHE A 132 20.85 7.65 -11.36
CA PHE A 132 19.82 6.85 -10.69
C PHE A 132 18.80 7.74 -9.98
N MET A 133 19.24 8.78 -9.27
CA MET A 133 18.34 9.76 -8.68
C MET A 133 17.51 10.47 -9.75
N LYS A 134 18.13 10.87 -10.87
CA LYS A 134 17.40 11.48 -11.98
C LYS A 134 16.31 10.56 -12.54
N GLN A 135 16.63 9.28 -12.76
CA GLN A 135 15.67 8.27 -13.22
C GLN A 135 14.55 8.03 -12.20
N ARG A 136 14.87 7.98 -10.90
CA ARG A 136 13.89 7.85 -9.81
C ARG A 136 12.92 9.03 -9.81
N ILE A 137 13.44 10.27 -9.88
CA ILE A 137 12.61 11.47 -9.96
C ILE A 137 11.71 11.46 -11.20
N LEU A 138 12.23 10.99 -12.35
CA LEU A 138 11.44 10.85 -13.57
C LEU A 138 10.30 9.85 -13.39
N MET A 139 10.57 8.67 -12.80
CA MET A 139 9.54 7.67 -12.52
C MET A 139 8.50 8.20 -11.53
N MET A 140 8.92 8.83 -10.43
CA MET A 140 8.02 9.46 -9.47
C MET A 140 7.13 10.52 -10.14
N SER A 141 7.71 11.33 -11.04
CA SER A 141 6.97 12.34 -11.81
C SER A 141 5.92 11.69 -12.73
N ARG A 142 6.24 10.56 -13.37
CA ARG A 142 5.31 9.79 -14.20
C ARG A 142 4.18 9.19 -13.37
N MET A 143 4.49 8.55 -12.25
CA MET A 143 3.49 8.00 -11.33
C MET A 143 2.55 9.07 -10.79
N ALA A 144 3.10 10.23 -10.39
CA ALA A 144 2.29 11.36 -9.98
C ALA A 144 1.37 11.82 -11.13
N ALA A 145 1.90 11.97 -12.34
CA ALA A 145 1.13 12.40 -13.51
C ALA A 145 -0.05 11.48 -13.86
N ILE A 146 0.08 10.16 -13.65
CA ILE A 146 -1.03 9.20 -13.85
C ILE A 146 -2.24 9.52 -12.96
N LEU A 147 -2.02 10.06 -11.76
CA LEU A 147 -3.10 10.41 -10.83
C LEU A 147 -3.78 11.75 -11.17
N ARG A 148 -3.16 12.58 -12.01
CA ARG A 148 -3.66 13.93 -12.32
C ARG A 148 -5.10 13.96 -12.82
N PRO A 149 -5.56 13.09 -13.74
CA PRO A 149 -6.95 13.10 -14.21
C PRO A 149 -7.97 12.88 -13.09
N THR A 150 -7.61 12.10 -12.06
CA THR A 150 -8.50 11.77 -10.93
C THR A 150 -8.81 12.98 -10.05
N LEU A 151 -7.99 14.04 -10.09
CA LEU A 151 -8.18 15.22 -9.25
C LEU A 151 -9.49 15.94 -9.55
N TRP A 152 -9.92 15.97 -10.82
CA TRP A 152 -11.20 16.57 -11.21
C TRP A 152 -12.38 15.80 -10.63
N ALA A 153 -12.38 14.47 -10.76
CA ALA A 153 -13.40 13.63 -10.14
C ALA A 153 -13.39 13.80 -8.60
N ALA A 154 -12.21 13.84 -7.98
CA ALA A 154 -12.09 14.07 -6.54
C ALA A 154 -12.61 15.45 -6.11
N PHE A 155 -12.50 16.47 -6.96
CA PHE A 155 -13.08 17.80 -6.72
C PHE A 155 -14.60 17.79 -6.89
N VAL A 156 -15.11 17.25 -8.00
CA VAL A 156 -16.55 17.24 -8.33
C VAL A 156 -17.34 16.45 -7.30
N TYR A 157 -16.87 15.25 -6.94
CA TYR A 157 -17.51 14.31 -6.01
C TYR A 157 -17.00 14.40 -4.57
N ALA A 158 -16.32 15.50 -4.23
CA ALA A 158 -15.82 15.70 -2.87
C ALA A 158 -16.95 15.64 -1.83
N PRO A 159 -16.73 15.00 -0.66
CA PRO A 159 -17.76 14.87 0.37
C PRO A 159 -18.14 16.18 1.06
N ASN A 160 -17.28 17.21 1.01
CA ASN A 160 -17.50 18.51 1.65
C ASN A 160 -16.56 19.58 1.06
N ASN A 161 -16.75 20.82 1.50
CA ASN A 161 -15.94 21.97 1.05
C ASN A 161 -14.47 21.88 1.46
N ALA A 162 -14.14 21.24 2.58
CA ALA A 162 -12.74 21.04 2.98
C ALA A 162 -12.01 20.14 1.97
N ALA A 163 -12.63 19.03 1.56
CA ALA A 163 -12.09 18.14 0.54
C ALA A 163 -12.00 18.82 -0.85
N ARG A 164 -12.99 19.67 -1.22
CA ARG A 164 -12.91 20.48 -2.46
C ARG A 164 -11.72 21.43 -2.46
N ARG A 165 -11.51 22.17 -1.36
CA ARG A 165 -10.36 23.07 -1.20
C ARG A 165 -9.04 22.31 -1.27
N LYS A 166 -8.97 21.14 -0.61
CA LYS A 166 -7.81 20.25 -0.71
C LYS A 166 -7.55 19.81 -2.15
N ALA A 167 -8.58 19.43 -2.90
CA ALA A 167 -8.43 19.06 -4.31
C ALA A 167 -7.87 20.20 -5.16
N LEU A 168 -8.38 21.43 -5.00
CA LEU A 168 -7.85 22.60 -5.68
C LEU A 168 -6.40 22.88 -5.33
N ALA A 169 -6.05 22.83 -4.04
CA ALA A 169 -4.67 23.01 -3.59
C ALA A 169 -3.72 21.96 -4.19
N VAL A 170 -4.16 20.69 -4.27
CA VAL A 170 -3.40 19.62 -4.93
C VAL A 170 -3.27 19.88 -6.44
N MET A 171 -4.32 20.35 -7.12
CA MET A 171 -4.24 20.72 -8.55
C MET A 171 -3.22 21.82 -8.79
N CYS A 172 -3.20 22.86 -7.95
CA CYS A 172 -2.19 23.93 -8.02
C CYS A 172 -0.78 23.37 -7.83
N LEU A 173 -0.58 22.54 -6.80
CA LEU A 173 0.70 21.89 -6.52
C LEU A 173 1.18 21.02 -7.68
N TYR A 174 0.27 20.33 -8.36
CA TYR A 174 0.53 19.57 -9.58
C TYR A 174 0.97 20.45 -10.75
N ARG A 175 0.35 21.63 -10.91
CA ARG A 175 0.72 22.60 -11.95
C ARG A 175 2.10 23.19 -11.69
N GLU A 176 2.40 23.54 -10.44
CA GLU A 176 3.72 24.04 -10.01
C GLU A 176 4.82 22.99 -10.20
N THR A 177 4.54 21.74 -9.85
CA THR A 177 5.57 20.70 -9.82
C THR A 177 5.80 20.05 -11.19
N LEU A 178 4.73 19.81 -11.94
CA LEU A 178 4.78 19.02 -13.18
C LEU A 178 4.38 19.83 -14.42
N GLY A 179 4.11 21.13 -14.28
CA GLY A 179 3.63 21.99 -15.37
C GLY A 179 2.15 21.80 -15.68
N ALA A 180 1.68 22.50 -16.72
CA ALA A 180 0.28 22.45 -17.14
C ALA A 180 -0.18 21.02 -17.52
N PRO A 181 -1.48 20.69 -17.31
CA PRO A 181 -2.04 19.43 -17.78
C PRO A 181 -1.98 19.33 -19.31
N LYS A 182 -1.62 18.16 -19.82
CA LYS A 182 -1.71 17.86 -21.24
C LYS A 182 -3.17 17.77 -21.67
N TRP A 183 -3.42 17.88 -22.97
CA TRP A 183 -4.78 17.70 -23.50
C TRP A 183 -5.33 16.29 -23.22
N SER A 184 -4.48 15.26 -23.29
CA SER A 184 -4.83 13.88 -22.89
C SER A 184 -5.28 13.79 -21.43
N ASP A 185 -4.62 14.53 -20.52
CA ASP A 185 -4.99 14.54 -19.09
C ASP A 185 -6.38 15.15 -18.90
N ARG A 186 -6.70 16.21 -19.66
CA ARG A 186 -8.01 16.88 -19.62
C ARG A 186 -9.11 15.97 -20.15
N LEU A 187 -8.88 15.28 -21.26
CA LEU A 187 -9.84 14.31 -21.79
C LEU A 187 -10.09 13.16 -20.81
N ALA A 188 -9.02 12.59 -20.23
CA ALA A 188 -9.15 11.54 -19.23
C ALA A 188 -9.93 12.03 -18.00
N ALA A 189 -9.66 13.26 -17.54
CA ALA A 189 -10.39 13.87 -16.42
C ALA A 189 -11.88 14.04 -16.74
N LEU A 190 -12.22 14.53 -17.93
CA LEU A 190 -13.61 14.66 -18.40
C LEU A 190 -14.30 13.29 -18.47
N GLY A 191 -13.62 12.28 -19.03
CA GLY A 191 -14.13 10.92 -19.09
C GLY A 191 -14.41 10.32 -17.70
N LEU A 192 -13.51 10.52 -16.74
CA LEU A 192 -13.70 10.08 -15.35
C LEU A 192 -14.88 10.79 -14.66
N VAL A 193 -15.04 12.10 -14.89
CA VAL A 193 -16.20 12.84 -14.35
C VAL A 193 -17.49 12.35 -15.01
N ALA A 194 -17.52 12.20 -16.34
CA ALA A 194 -18.73 11.75 -17.05
C ALA A 194 -19.16 10.35 -16.61
N THR A 195 -18.22 9.40 -16.58
CA THR A 195 -18.50 8.02 -16.12
C THR A 195 -18.90 7.98 -14.64
N GLY A 196 -18.25 8.78 -13.80
CA GLY A 196 -18.63 8.96 -12.40
C GLY A 196 -20.06 9.51 -12.23
N ALA A 197 -20.49 10.43 -13.11
CA ALA A 197 -21.83 11.00 -13.06
C ALA A 197 -22.90 9.98 -13.44
N VAL A 198 -22.63 9.17 -14.46
CA VAL A 198 -23.50 8.06 -14.88
C VAL A 198 -23.66 7.05 -13.73
N GLU A 199 -22.56 6.63 -13.11
CA GLU A 199 -22.64 5.71 -11.97
C GLU A 199 -23.35 6.35 -10.78
N TYR A 200 -23.07 7.61 -10.46
CA TYR A 200 -23.77 8.34 -9.39
C TYR A 200 -25.30 8.37 -9.62
N ALA A 201 -25.74 8.65 -10.84
CA ALA A 201 -27.16 8.63 -11.19
C ALA A 201 -27.76 7.22 -11.06
N LYS A 202 -27.07 6.18 -11.54
CA LYS A 202 -27.49 4.78 -11.40
C LYS A 202 -27.62 4.37 -9.94
N LEU A 203 -26.66 4.75 -9.09
CA LEU A 203 -26.69 4.50 -7.65
C LEU A 203 -27.92 5.13 -6.99
N HIS A 204 -28.19 6.40 -7.28
CA HIS A 204 -29.37 7.09 -6.75
C HIS A 204 -30.68 6.48 -7.21
N PHE A 205 -30.79 6.17 -8.50
CA PHE A 205 -31.97 5.54 -9.06
C PHE A 205 -32.25 4.15 -8.47
N ASN A 206 -31.22 3.35 -8.27
CA ASN A 206 -31.36 2.04 -7.61
C ASN A 206 -31.80 2.17 -6.15
N ARG A 207 -31.26 3.13 -5.40
CA ARG A 207 -31.70 3.42 -4.03
C ARG A 207 -33.16 3.83 -3.95
N LEU A 208 -33.63 4.68 -4.87
CA LEU A 208 -35.04 5.08 -4.94
C LEU A 208 -35.98 3.89 -5.19
N ARG A 209 -35.48 2.85 -5.87
CA ARG A 209 -36.22 1.59 -6.12
C ARG A 209 -36.06 0.55 -5.00
N GLY A 210 -35.45 0.91 -3.87
CA GLY A 210 -35.20 0.00 -2.76
C GLY A 210 -34.19 -1.11 -3.07
N ARG A 211 -33.39 -0.98 -4.15
CA ARG A 211 -32.38 -1.96 -4.53
C ARG A 211 -31.02 -1.55 -4.01
N GLU A 212 -30.29 -2.51 -3.46
CA GLU A 212 -28.88 -2.31 -3.15
C GLU A 212 -28.07 -2.27 -4.45
N SER A 213 -27.24 -1.23 -4.61
CA SER A 213 -26.43 -1.08 -5.81
C SER A 213 -25.16 -1.91 -5.69
N ILE A 214 -25.02 -2.92 -6.54
CA ILE A 214 -23.78 -3.70 -6.63
C ILE A 214 -22.79 -2.92 -7.49
N VAL A 215 -21.70 -2.46 -6.88
CA VAL A 215 -20.54 -1.95 -7.64
C VAL A 215 -19.84 -3.17 -8.22
N ILE A 216 -20.02 -3.40 -9.52
CA ILE A 216 -19.41 -4.54 -10.21
C ILE A 216 -17.93 -4.22 -10.43
N GLN A 217 -17.06 -5.11 -9.94
CA GLN A 217 -15.64 -5.02 -10.29
C GLN A 217 -15.48 -5.24 -11.81
N PRO A 218 -14.62 -4.47 -12.49
CA PRO A 218 -14.31 -4.73 -13.90
C PRO A 218 -13.86 -6.17 -14.11
N PRO A 219 -14.07 -6.75 -15.31
CA PRO A 219 -13.59 -8.09 -15.63
C PRO A 219 -12.10 -8.22 -15.30
N CYS A 220 -11.76 -9.13 -14.41
CA CYS A 220 -10.37 -9.39 -14.04
C CYS A 220 -9.70 -10.21 -15.15
N ARG A 221 -8.58 -9.70 -15.68
CA ARG A 221 -7.72 -10.50 -16.55
C ARG A 221 -6.79 -11.32 -15.66
N ARG A 222 -7.07 -12.62 -15.54
CA ARG A 222 -6.17 -13.56 -14.85
C ARG A 222 -4.92 -13.73 -15.71
N THR A 223 -3.78 -13.28 -15.21
CA THR A 223 -2.48 -13.61 -15.78
C THR A 223 -1.99 -14.87 -15.08
N GLU A 224 -2.06 -16.00 -15.77
CA GLU A 224 -1.45 -17.24 -15.30
C GLU A 224 0.02 -17.18 -15.69
N TYR A 225 0.89 -17.17 -14.68
CA TYR A 225 2.31 -17.39 -14.92
C TYR A 225 2.50 -18.86 -15.30
N ARG A 226 3.40 -19.12 -16.24
CA ARG A 226 3.75 -20.48 -16.62
C ARG A 226 4.28 -21.18 -15.38
N HIS A 227 3.50 -22.09 -14.80
CA HIS A 227 4.05 -23.12 -13.95
C HIS A 227 4.91 -23.96 -14.89
N HIS A 228 6.21 -23.66 -14.97
CA HIS A 228 7.12 -24.73 -15.34
C HIS A 228 6.86 -25.84 -14.34
N ASP A 229 6.77 -27.08 -14.82
CA ASP A 229 6.85 -28.29 -14.02
C ASP A 229 8.21 -28.29 -13.30
N ALA A 230 8.37 -27.40 -12.33
CA ALA A 230 9.31 -27.58 -11.26
C ALA A 230 8.70 -28.71 -10.43
N VAL A 231 8.88 -29.93 -10.95
CA VAL A 231 9.24 -31.04 -10.07
C VAL A 231 10.45 -30.49 -9.32
N VAL A 232 10.17 -29.89 -8.17
CA VAL A 232 11.21 -29.63 -7.19
C VAL A 232 11.65 -31.04 -6.83
N ASP A 233 12.73 -31.50 -7.45
CA ASP A 233 13.46 -32.66 -7.00
C ASP A 233 14.02 -32.29 -5.63
N SER A 234 13.14 -32.40 -4.63
CA SER A 234 13.41 -32.08 -3.24
C SER A 234 14.58 -32.94 -2.75
N GLU A 235 14.76 -34.15 -3.28
CA GLU A 235 15.93 -34.97 -3.02
C GLU A 235 17.19 -34.40 -3.67
N GLY A 236 17.14 -33.96 -4.94
CA GLY A 236 18.27 -33.35 -5.63
C GLY A 236 18.73 -32.04 -4.99
N VAL A 237 17.80 -31.19 -4.55
CA VAL A 237 18.09 -29.95 -3.83
C VAL A 237 18.74 -30.24 -2.47
N VAL A 238 18.20 -31.21 -1.72
CA VAL A 238 18.79 -31.64 -0.44
C VAL A 238 20.18 -32.25 -0.66
N ARG A 239 20.37 -33.08 -1.68
CA ARG A 239 21.65 -33.72 -1.99
C ARG A 239 22.71 -32.69 -2.39
N HIS A 240 22.32 -31.66 -3.14
CA HIS A 240 23.20 -30.55 -3.49
C HIS A 240 23.54 -29.67 -2.28
N MET A 241 22.57 -29.34 -1.42
CA MET A 241 22.84 -28.61 -0.18
C MET A 241 23.76 -29.38 0.77
N VAL A 242 23.55 -30.68 0.95
CA VAL A 242 24.39 -31.54 1.79
C VAL A 242 25.81 -31.63 1.22
N GLY A 243 25.95 -31.81 -0.10
CA GLY A 243 27.26 -31.83 -0.76
C GLY A 243 28.03 -30.52 -0.61
N THR A 244 27.35 -29.39 -0.73
CA THR A 244 27.97 -28.05 -0.54
C THR A 244 28.37 -27.82 0.92
N ILE A 245 27.56 -28.25 1.89
CA ILE A 245 27.90 -28.16 3.32
C ILE A 245 29.10 -29.05 3.65
N GLN A 246 29.17 -30.26 3.08
CA GLN A 246 30.30 -31.17 3.27
C GLN A 246 31.60 -30.64 2.63
N ALA A 247 31.51 -30.03 1.45
CA ALA A 247 32.66 -29.40 0.80
C ALA A 247 33.22 -28.24 1.64
N ILE A 248 32.34 -27.37 2.15
CA ILE A 248 32.72 -26.25 3.02
C ILE A 248 33.31 -26.76 4.34
N ALA A 249 32.77 -27.85 4.91
CA ALA A 249 33.31 -28.47 6.12
C ALA A 249 34.70 -29.09 5.88
N HIS A 250 34.95 -29.68 4.72
CA HIS A 250 36.25 -30.25 4.38
C HIS A 250 37.32 -29.17 4.18
N GLU A 251 36.96 -28.07 3.51
CA GLU A 251 37.83 -26.90 3.30
C GLU A 251 38.15 -26.19 4.64
N ALA A 252 37.22 -26.19 5.60
CA ALA A 252 37.42 -25.66 6.94
C ALA A 252 38.31 -26.54 7.84
N VAL A 253 38.37 -27.86 7.57
CA VAL A 253 39.24 -28.79 8.32
C VAL A 253 40.66 -28.78 7.78
N GLU A 254 40.85 -28.58 6.47
CA GLU A 254 42.19 -28.49 5.84
C GLU A 254 42.89 -27.13 6.08
N SER A 255 42.17 -26.11 6.55
CA SER A 255 42.70 -24.75 6.80
C SER A 255 43.09 -24.48 8.26
N VAL A 256 43.11 -25.50 9.13
CA VAL A 256 43.62 -25.38 10.50
C VAL A 256 45.13 -25.66 10.51
N PRO A 257 46.00 -24.66 10.78
CA PRO A 257 47.43 -24.91 10.86
C PRO A 257 47.76 -25.72 12.11
N GLU A 258 48.66 -26.71 11.98
CA GLU A 258 49.18 -27.49 13.11
C GLU A 258 49.80 -26.56 14.16
N PRO A 259 49.60 -26.85 15.47
CA PRO A 259 50.22 -26.07 16.53
C PRO A 259 51.74 -26.25 16.50
N ASP A 260 52.45 -25.12 16.45
CA ASP A 260 53.91 -25.01 16.44
C ASP A 260 54.53 -25.77 17.63
N ALA A 261 55.26 -26.85 17.35
CA ALA A 261 55.86 -27.72 18.36
C ALA A 261 57.17 -27.17 18.96
N ASN A 262 57.50 -25.88 18.78
CA ASN A 262 58.74 -25.27 19.24
C ASN A 262 58.53 -23.91 19.93
N ALA A 263 57.70 -23.88 20.97
CA ALA A 263 57.67 -22.78 21.93
C ALA A 263 57.93 -23.30 23.35
N THR A 264 59.22 -23.44 23.69
CA THR A 264 59.76 -23.42 25.05
C THR A 264 60.65 -22.22 25.21
#